data_AF-A0A532VCS9-F1
#
_entry.id   AF-A0A532VCS9-F1
#
_cell.length_a   1.000
_cell.length_b   1.000
_cell.length_c   1.000
_cell.angle_alpha   90.00
_cell.angle_beta   90.00
_cell.angle_gamma   90.00
#
_symmetry.space_group_name_H-M   'P 1'
#
loop_
_entity.id
_entity.type
_entity.pdbx_description
1 polymer ?
#
loop_
_entity_poly.entity_id
_entity_poly.type
_entity_poly.pdbx_seq_one_letter_code
_entity_poly.pdbx_strand_id
1 'polypeptide(L)'
;MTIRPFSDALREKIVSSVKRIAQGIVQGAGVPEDRIPVVSVYGSGLALYNDPEPTKRITRVFRETFGKENVIDPGRIMGSEDFANFGTVEPKILLTYFAIGVIDPKVYKARVKEDKLPPSPHNPHFAPSLS
;
A
#
# COMPACT_ATOMS: atom_id res chain seq x y z
N MET A 1 -9.37 12.32 3.51
CA MET A 1 -9.68 11.06 2.78
C MET A 1 -8.42 10.58 2.09
N THR A 2 -8.15 9.27 2.12
CA THR A 2 -7.01 8.67 1.41
C THR A 2 -7.54 7.71 0.35
N ILE A 3 -6.99 7.78 -0.86
CA ILE A 3 -7.28 6.84 -1.95
C ILE A 3 -6.06 5.96 -2.19
N ARG A 4 -6.26 4.70 -2.58
CA ARG A 4 -5.17 3.74 -2.81
C ARG A 4 -5.32 3.04 -4.16
N PRO A 5 -4.90 3.68 -5.25
CA PRO A 5 -4.97 3.12 -6.58
C PRO A 5 -3.76 2.22 -6.85
N PHE A 6 -3.96 1.17 -7.67
CA PHE A 6 -2.88 0.30 -8.14
C PHE A 6 -2.20 0.81 -9.43
N SER A 7 -2.65 1.95 -9.97
CA SER A 7 -2.07 2.60 -11.15
C SER A 7 -2.45 4.07 -11.20
N ASP A 8 -1.66 4.87 -11.92
CA ASP A 8 -1.92 6.31 -12.07
C ASP A 8 -3.23 6.59 -12.82
N ALA A 9 -3.53 5.81 -13.86
CA ALA A 9 -4.80 5.90 -14.57
C ALA A 9 -6.01 5.66 -13.64
N LEU A 10 -5.90 4.70 -12.72
CA LEU A 10 -6.96 4.44 -11.74
C LEU A 10 -7.04 5.58 -10.71
N ARG A 11 -5.90 6.17 -10.31
CA ARG A 11 -5.85 7.35 -9.43
C ARG A 11 -6.66 8.50 -10.02
N GLU A 12 -6.39 8.85 -11.27
CA GLU A 12 -7.06 9.96 -11.97
C GLU A 12 -8.57 9.72 -12.08
N LYS A 13 -8.98 8.49 -12.39
CA LYS A 13 -10.38 8.08 -12.42
C LYS A 13 -11.08 8.23 -11.06
N ILE A 14 -10.41 7.87 -9.97
CA ILE A 14 -10.96 8.04 -8.62
C ILE A 14 -11.08 9.52 -8.26
N VAL A 15 -10.01 10.31 -8.48
CA VAL A 15 -9.99 11.75 -8.17
C VAL A 15 -11.10 12.50 -8.92
N SER A 16 -11.22 12.25 -10.23
CA SER A 16 -12.29 12.85 -11.05
C SER A 16 -13.69 12.44 -10.57
N SER A 17 -13.87 11.17 -10.19
CA SER A 17 -15.14 10.67 -9.67
C SER A 17 -15.51 11.34 -8.35
N VAL A 18 -14.56 11.52 -7.43
CA VAL A 18 -14.78 12.21 -6.15
C VAL A 18 -15.20 13.65 -6.38
N LYS A 19 -14.50 14.39 -7.24
CA LYS A 19 -14.86 15.77 -7.59
C LYS A 19 -16.28 15.87 -8.16
N ARG A 20 -16.61 14.99 -9.11
CA ARG A 20 -17.95 14.92 -9.73
C ARG A 20 -19.05 14.61 -8.72
N ILE A 21 -18.84 13.65 -7.83
CA ILE A 21 -19.81 13.27 -6.80
C ILE A 21 -20.02 14.44 -5.81
N ALA A 22 -18.94 15.08 -5.36
CA ALA A 22 -19.04 16.24 -4.49
C ALA A 22 -19.86 17.37 -5.13
N GLN A 23 -19.62 17.68 -6.41
CA GLN A 23 -20.40 18.66 -7.15
C GLN A 23 -21.89 18.28 -7.26
N GLY A 24 -22.19 17.02 -7.56
CA GLY A 24 -23.57 16.54 -7.63
C GLY A 24 -24.32 16.66 -6.30
N ILE A 25 -23.66 16.37 -5.18
CA ILE A 25 -24.23 16.52 -3.83
C ILE A 25 -24.54 18.00 -3.54
N VAL A 26 -23.59 18.90 -3.83
CA VAL A 26 -23.73 20.35 -3.64
C VAL A 26 -24.92 20.90 -4.43
N GLN A 27 -25.03 20.51 -5.71
CA GLN A 27 -26.13 20.91 -6.59
C GLN A 27 -27.47 20.37 -6.10
N GLY A 28 -27.55 19.08 -5.78
CA GLY A 28 -28.77 18.44 -5.31
C GLY A 28 -29.26 18.97 -3.96
N ALA A 29 -28.35 19.46 -3.12
CA ALA A 29 -28.67 20.06 -1.82
C ALA A 29 -28.92 21.58 -1.89
N GLY A 30 -28.83 22.22 -3.06
CA GLY A 30 -29.05 23.66 -3.21
C GLY A 30 -28.04 24.52 -2.45
N VAL A 31 -26.80 24.04 -2.30
CA VAL A 31 -25.75 24.77 -1.58
C VAL A 31 -25.39 26.07 -2.34
N PRO A 32 -25.42 27.24 -1.66
CA PRO A 32 -25.01 28.51 -2.26
C PRO A 32 -23.57 28.50 -2.78
N GLU A 33 -23.30 29.29 -3.83
CA GLU A 33 -22.00 29.33 -4.50
C GLU A 33 -20.83 29.72 -3.58
N ASP A 34 -21.08 30.63 -2.64
CA ASP A 34 -20.12 31.08 -1.61
C ASP A 34 -19.80 30.02 -0.54
N ARG A 35 -20.49 28.87 -0.57
CA ARG A 35 -20.34 27.76 0.40
C ARG A 35 -19.97 26.43 -0.25
N ILE A 36 -19.64 26.43 -1.54
CA ILE A 36 -19.21 25.21 -2.24
C ILE A 36 -17.87 24.72 -1.66
N PRO A 37 -17.76 23.42 -1.27
CA PRO A 37 -16.52 22.86 -0.75
C PRO A 37 -15.44 22.77 -1.83
N VAL A 38 -14.20 23.13 -1.46
CA VAL A 38 -13.03 22.97 -2.31
C VAL A 38 -12.48 21.54 -2.17
N VAL A 39 -12.38 20.81 -3.29
CA VAL A 39 -11.76 19.48 -3.34
C VAL A 39 -10.35 19.60 -3.90
N SER A 40 -9.36 19.61 -3.01
CA SER A 40 -7.93 19.61 -3.34
C SER A 40 -7.30 18.23 -3.15
N VAL A 41 -6.32 17.90 -4.00
CA VAL A 41 -5.49 16.71 -3.82
C VAL A 41 -4.21 17.12 -3.10
N TYR A 42 -3.95 16.51 -1.93
CA TYR A 42 -2.77 16.79 -1.14
C TYR A 42 -1.90 15.55 -1.04
N GLY A 43 -0.67 15.63 -1.56
CA GLY A 43 0.25 14.49 -1.67
C GLY A 43 -0.13 13.50 -2.77
N SER A 44 0.88 12.84 -3.33
CA SER A 44 0.71 11.73 -4.27
C SER A 44 1.92 10.83 -4.21
N GLY A 45 1.71 9.52 -4.25
CA GLY A 45 2.75 8.52 -4.47
C GLY A 45 2.45 7.73 -5.73
N LEU A 46 3.50 7.17 -6.33
CA LEU A 46 3.39 6.20 -7.41
C LEU A 46 3.01 4.83 -6.84
N ALA A 47 2.35 4.01 -7.65
CA ALA A 47 2.16 2.62 -7.31
C ALA A 47 3.52 1.90 -7.31
N LEU A 48 3.92 1.37 -6.15
CA LEU A 48 5.15 0.59 -6.03
C LEU A 48 5.03 -0.71 -6.84
N TYR A 49 5.93 -0.85 -7.82
CA TYR A 49 6.02 -2.01 -8.68
C TYR A 49 7.35 -2.72 -8.46
N ASN A 50 7.27 -4.01 -8.13
CA ASN A 50 8.42 -4.89 -8.03
C ASN A 50 8.74 -5.47 -9.41
N ASP A 51 9.92 -5.15 -9.94
CA ASP A 51 10.36 -5.66 -11.24
C ASP A 51 10.50 -7.20 -11.17
N PRO A 52 9.92 -7.96 -12.11
CA PRO A 52 9.81 -9.42 -11.99
C PRO A 52 11.16 -10.14 -11.88
N GLU A 53 12.17 -9.71 -12.63
CA GLU A 53 13.47 -10.40 -12.69
C GLU A 53 14.27 -10.29 -11.39
N PRO A 54 14.57 -9.09 -10.85
CA PRO A 54 15.25 -8.99 -9.55
C PRO A 54 14.41 -9.59 -8.41
N THR A 55 13.08 -9.48 -8.48
CA THR A 55 12.18 -10.06 -7.47
C THR A 55 12.27 -11.58 -7.43
N LYS A 56 12.25 -12.26 -8.59
CA LYS A 56 12.45 -13.71 -8.65
C LYS A 56 13.82 -14.12 -8.11
N ARG A 57 14.86 -13.36 -8.48
CA ARG A 57 16.24 -13.64 -8.04
C ARG A 57 16.36 -13.56 -6.52
N ILE A 58 15.86 -12.51 -5.89
CA ILE A 58 15.96 -12.35 -4.44
C ILE A 58 15.06 -13.33 -3.70
N THR A 59 13.87 -13.63 -4.23
CA THR A 59 12.97 -14.64 -3.66
C THR A 59 13.61 -16.02 -3.63
N ARG A 60 14.35 -16.41 -4.69
CA ARG A 60 15.12 -17.66 -4.70
C ARG A 60 16.17 -17.67 -3.58
N VAL A 61 16.98 -16.61 -3.47
CA VAL A 61 18.01 -16.50 -2.42
C VAL A 61 17.39 -16.57 -1.02
N PHE A 62 16.27 -15.89 -0.79
CA PHE A 62 15.57 -15.94 0.49
C PHE A 62 15.04 -17.35 0.81
N ARG A 63 14.51 -18.07 -0.16
CA ARG A 63 14.03 -19.45 0.05
C ARG A 63 15.17 -20.42 0.35
N GLU A 64 16.32 -20.24 -0.29
CA GLU A 64 17.53 -21.03 -0.03
C GLU A 64 18.13 -20.72 1.36
N THR A 65 18.07 -19.45 1.78
CA THR A 65 18.68 -18.99 3.03
C THR A 65 17.80 -19.24 4.25
N PHE A 66 16.50 -18.96 4.12
CA PHE A 66 15.55 -18.93 5.24
C PHE A 66 14.57 -20.11 5.24
N GLY A 67 14.59 -20.97 4.23
CA GLY A 67 13.60 -22.04 4.07
C GLY A 67 12.37 -21.57 3.28
N LYS A 68 11.76 -22.48 2.52
CA LYS A 68 10.65 -22.18 1.62
C LYS A 68 9.39 -21.76 2.37
N GLU A 69 9.18 -22.33 3.55
CA GLU A 69 8.06 -22.10 4.45
C GLU A 69 8.07 -20.71 5.11
N ASN A 70 9.24 -20.05 5.16
CA ASN A 70 9.40 -18.72 5.76
C ASN A 70 9.35 -17.58 4.73
N VAL A 71 9.16 -17.90 3.43
CA VAL A 71 9.06 -16.91 2.34
C VAL A 71 7.72 -17.04 1.63
N ILE A 72 6.84 -16.09 1.90
CA ILE A 72 5.48 -16.04 1.35
C ILE A 72 5.35 -14.96 0.28
N ASP A 73 4.43 -15.17 -0.67
CA ASP A 73 3.94 -14.11 -1.55
C ASP A 73 2.63 -13.58 -0.96
N PRO A 74 2.61 -12.35 -0.43
CA PRO A 74 1.40 -11.75 0.14
C PRO A 74 0.41 -11.28 -0.94
N GLY A 75 0.75 -11.37 -2.23
CA GLY A 75 0.01 -10.77 -3.31
C GLY A 75 0.07 -9.24 -3.27
N ARG A 76 -0.94 -8.59 -3.87
CA ARG A 76 -1.03 -7.12 -3.86
C ARG A 76 -1.50 -6.63 -2.49
N ILE A 77 -0.74 -5.72 -1.90
CA ILE A 77 -1.09 -5.07 -0.64
C ILE A 77 -1.63 -3.66 -0.87
N MET A 78 -2.41 -3.17 0.09
CA MET A 78 -2.95 -1.81 0.06
C MET A 78 -2.07 -0.79 0.77
N GLY A 79 -0.79 -1.09 1.00
CA GLY A 79 0.18 -0.09 1.44
C GLY A 79 0.52 0.88 0.31
N SER A 80 0.94 2.09 0.66
CA SER A 80 1.60 3.03 -0.26
C SER A 80 3.02 3.27 0.26
N GLU A 81 3.99 3.37 -0.64
CA GLU A 81 5.41 3.50 -0.29
C GLU A 81 6.09 4.45 -1.29
N ASP A 82 6.93 5.37 -0.80
CA ASP A 82 7.59 6.37 -1.64
C ASP A 82 8.84 5.81 -2.37
N PHE A 83 9.27 4.60 -2.01
CA PHE A 83 10.34 3.84 -2.68
C PHE A 83 10.12 3.71 -4.20
N ALA A 84 8.86 3.74 -4.65
CA ALA A 84 8.52 3.75 -6.07
C ALA A 84 9.19 4.90 -6.86
N ASN A 85 9.50 6.01 -6.19
CA ASN A 85 10.15 7.16 -6.82
C ASN A 85 11.57 6.84 -7.33
N PHE A 86 12.29 5.90 -6.71
CA PHE A 86 13.61 5.49 -7.19
C PHE A 86 13.57 4.87 -8.60
N GLY A 87 12.42 4.37 -9.04
CA GLY A 87 12.24 3.79 -10.37
C GLY A 87 12.01 4.82 -11.48
N THR A 88 11.90 6.11 -11.13
CA THR A 88 11.64 7.21 -12.09
C THR A 88 12.90 7.91 -12.58
N VAL A 89 14.06 7.59 -12.01
CA VAL A 89 15.35 8.19 -12.40
C VAL A 89 15.86 7.58 -13.71
N GLU A 90 16.68 8.34 -14.44
CA GLU A 90 17.37 7.88 -15.64
C GLU A 90 18.88 7.72 -15.37
N PRO A 91 19.50 6.57 -15.68
CA PRO A 91 18.90 5.37 -16.25
C PRO A 91 17.95 4.64 -15.30
N LYS A 92 16.93 3.99 -15.86
CA LYS A 92 15.90 3.27 -15.09
C LYS A 92 16.52 2.28 -14.09
N ILE A 93 16.15 2.42 -12.82
CA ILE A 93 16.51 1.48 -11.75
C ILE A 93 15.40 0.44 -11.60
N LEU A 94 15.77 -0.84 -11.62
CA LEU A 94 14.84 -1.94 -11.33
C LEU A 94 14.66 -2.08 -9.81
N LEU A 95 13.42 -2.11 -9.36
CA LEU A 95 13.06 -2.10 -7.95
C LEU A 95 12.62 -3.47 -7.47
N THR A 96 12.96 -3.77 -6.21
CA THR A 96 12.36 -4.88 -5.46
C THR A 96 12.25 -4.46 -4.01
N TYR A 97 11.03 -4.42 -3.51
CA TYR A 97 10.68 -4.09 -2.14
C TYR A 97 10.01 -5.30 -1.49
N PHE A 98 10.41 -5.61 -0.27
CA PHE A 98 9.89 -6.75 0.49
C PHE A 98 9.72 -6.35 1.95
N ALA A 99 8.85 -7.07 2.65
CA ALA A 99 8.63 -6.90 4.08
C ALA A 99 9.24 -8.05 4.86
N ILE A 100 9.64 -7.77 6.09
CA ILE A 100 10.13 -8.77 7.05
C ILE A 100 9.07 -8.91 8.14
N GLY A 101 8.76 -10.16 8.51
CA GLY A 101 7.88 -10.43 9.64
C GLY A 101 8.56 -10.02 10.95
N VAL A 102 7.91 -9.14 11.72
CA VAL A 102 8.44 -8.64 12.99
C VAL A 102 7.57 -9.02 14.20
N ILE A 103 6.51 -9.79 13.99
CA ILE A 103 5.61 -10.20 15.07
C ILE A 103 6.16 -11.47 15.72
N ASP A 104 6.13 -11.52 17.06
CA ASP A 104 6.48 -12.72 17.82
C ASP A 104 5.76 -13.96 17.23
N PRO A 105 6.50 -15.05 16.91
CA PRO A 105 5.92 -16.22 16.25
C PRO A 105 4.77 -16.88 17.01
N LYS A 106 4.74 -16.82 18.35
CA LYS A 106 3.65 -17.36 19.16
C LYS A 106 2.40 -16.48 19.02
N VAL A 107 2.57 -15.16 19.04
CA VAL A 107 1.48 -14.20 18.80
C VAL A 107 0.92 -14.38 17.40
N TYR A 108 1.77 -14.47 16.39
CA TYR A 108 1.36 -14.71 15.01
C TYR A 108 0.56 -16.02 14.88
N LYS A 109 1.09 -17.14 15.38
CA LYS A 109 0.43 -18.45 15.33
C LYS A 109 -0.92 -18.45 16.07
N ALA A 110 -1.03 -17.77 17.21
CA ALA A 110 -2.30 -17.65 17.93
C ALA A 110 -3.35 -16.90 17.11
N ARG A 111 -2.97 -15.77 16.50
CA ARG A 111 -3.87 -14.95 15.66
C ARG A 111 -4.34 -15.69 14.41
N VAL A 112 -3.43 -16.38 13.72
CA VAL A 112 -3.78 -17.19 12.55
C VAL A 112 -4.77 -18.31 12.90
N LYS A 113 -4.60 -18.98 14.05
CA LYS A 113 -5.56 -20.01 14.52
C LYS A 113 -6.96 -19.45 14.79
N GLU A 114 -7.05 -18.17 15.13
CA GLU A 114 -8.31 -17.46 15.36
C GLU A 114 -8.87 -16.80 14.10
N ASP A 115 -8.25 -17.00 12.93
CA ASP A 115 -8.56 -16.30 11.67
C ASP A 115 -8.51 -14.76 11.82
N LYS A 116 -7.57 -14.28 12.64
CA LYS A 116 -7.33 -12.85 12.88
C LYS A 116 -5.98 -12.42 12.35
N LEU A 117 -5.90 -11.17 11.92
CA LEU A 117 -4.64 -10.53 11.61
C LEU A 117 -3.89 -10.15 12.91
N PRO A 118 -2.55 -10.26 12.93
CA PRO A 118 -1.76 -9.69 14.00
C PRO A 118 -1.83 -8.14 13.96
N PRO A 119 -1.51 -7.45 15.07
CA PRO A 119 -1.34 -6.01 15.03
C PRO A 119 -0.31 -5.63 13.97
N SER A 120 -0.56 -4.55 13.24
CA SER A 120 0.26 -4.07 12.12
C SER A 120 0.48 -2.55 12.26
N PRO A 121 1.33 -1.90 11.43
CA PRO A 121 1.53 -0.46 11.51
C PRO A 121 0.21 0.32 11.57
N HIS A 122 0.21 1.41 12.36
CA HIS A 122 -0.99 2.20 12.74
C HIS A 122 -1.97 1.52 13.71
N ASN A 123 -1.66 0.32 14.23
CA ASN A 123 -2.35 -0.26 15.38
C ASN A 123 -1.59 0.10 16.69
N PRO A 124 -2.25 0.59 17.76
CA PRO A 124 -1.57 0.93 19.01
C PRO A 124 -0.93 -0.25 19.74
N HIS A 125 -1.31 -1.48 19.39
CA HIS A 125 -0.72 -2.72 19.91
C HIS A 125 0.35 -3.30 18.98
N PHE A 126 0.78 -2.57 17.96
CA PHE A 126 1.89 -2.97 17.11
C PHE A 126 3.21 -2.86 17.87
N ALA A 127 3.80 -4.00 18.19
CA ALA A 127 5.04 -4.11 18.93
C ALA A 127 5.96 -5.11 18.20
N PRO A 128 6.89 -4.63 17.36
CA PRO A 128 7.94 -5.46 16.77
C PRO A 128 8.71 -6.23 17.85
N SER A 129 8.93 -7.53 17.60
CA SER A 129 9.75 -8.41 18.42
C SER A 129 11.23 -8.02 18.30
N LEU A 130 11.94 -8.01 19.44
CA LEU A 130 13.39 -7.82 19.50
C LEU A 130 14.16 -9.15 19.54
N SER A 131 13.44 -10.27 19.63
CA SER A 131 13.96 -11.63 19.76
C SER A 131 13.76 -12.46 18.51
#